data_AF-A0A384AFT0-F1
#
_entry.id   AF-A0A384AFT0-F1
#
_cell.length_a   1.000
_cell.length_b   1.000
_cell.length_c   1.000
_cell.angle_alpha   90.00
_cell.angle_beta   90.00
_cell.angle_gamma   90.00
#
_symmetry.space_group_name_H-M   'P 1'
#
loop_
_entity.id
_entity.type
_entity.pdbx_description
1 polymer ?
#
loop_
_entity_poly.entity_id
_entity_poly.type
_entity_poly.pdbx_seq_one_letter_code
_entity_poly.pdbx_strand_id
1 'polypeptide(L)'
;MAAASVGLAELGFVEAAPAWRLRIFRNQLPRRNDFYAYEPPCEDPPPETGESVCLQLKSGAHLCRVCGCLGPKTCSRCHRAHYCSKEHQTLDWRVGHKQACTQAGDLDSTVPDHSFLFPEFEIVIETEDEIMPEVVEKDDESEIIGSMGEAPEEELDSMAKHESREDRIFQKFKTKISLEPEQILRYGRGIAPIWISGENIPQEKEIPDCPCGAKRIFEFQVMPHLLNYLKADRLGRSVDWGVLAVFTCAESCGLGTGYTEEFVWKQDITDAT
;
A
#
# COMPACT_ATOMS: atom_id res chain seq x y z
N MET A 1 -0.02 0.86 -61.33
CA MET A 1 -1.37 1.31 -60.95
C MET A 1 -1.97 0.27 -60.02
N ALA A 2 -1.94 0.54 -58.72
CA ALA A 2 -2.87 0.04 -57.70
C ALA A 2 -2.31 0.50 -56.35
N ALA A 3 -2.78 1.65 -55.89
CA ALA A 3 -2.60 2.10 -54.52
C ALA A 3 -3.63 1.37 -53.65
N ALA A 4 -3.18 0.75 -52.55
CA ALA A 4 -4.07 0.23 -51.52
C ALA A 4 -3.94 1.15 -50.29
N SER A 5 -5.04 1.84 -50.01
CA SER A 5 -5.26 2.71 -48.86
C SER A 5 -5.30 1.89 -47.57
N VAL A 6 -4.45 2.23 -46.60
CA VAL A 6 -4.57 1.73 -45.23
C VAL A 6 -5.57 2.63 -44.50
N GLY A 7 -6.74 2.08 -44.20
CA GLY A 7 -7.74 2.71 -43.35
C GLY A 7 -7.28 2.77 -41.90
N LEU A 8 -7.32 3.96 -41.32
CA LEU A 8 -7.14 4.19 -39.90
C LEU A 8 -8.40 3.67 -39.19
N ALA A 9 -8.29 2.55 -38.48
CA ALA A 9 -9.34 2.13 -37.56
C ALA A 9 -9.18 2.92 -36.26
N GLU A 10 -9.98 3.97 -36.09
CA GLU A 10 -10.24 4.56 -34.79
C GLU A 10 -11.00 3.54 -33.94
N LEU A 11 -10.33 2.94 -32.96
CA LEU A 11 -10.99 2.31 -31.85
C LEU A 11 -11.11 3.34 -30.73
N GLY A 12 -12.30 3.91 -30.64
CA GLY A 12 -12.76 4.70 -29.51
C GLY A 12 -12.73 3.90 -28.21
N PHE A 13 -12.91 4.67 -27.12
CA PHE A 13 -12.86 4.26 -25.71
C PHE A 13 -11.44 4.12 -25.16
N VAL A 14 -10.75 5.26 -25.03
CA VAL A 14 -9.83 5.45 -23.90
C VAL A 14 -10.72 5.67 -22.68
N GLU A 15 -11.19 4.56 -22.10
CA GLU A 15 -11.64 4.57 -20.71
C GLU A 15 -10.39 4.95 -19.89
N ALA A 16 -10.43 6.13 -19.29
CA ALA A 16 -9.33 6.65 -18.48
C ALA A 16 -9.17 5.73 -17.27
N ALA A 17 -8.35 4.68 -17.40
CA ALA A 17 -8.00 3.82 -16.29
C ALA A 17 -7.47 4.70 -15.14
N PRO A 18 -7.96 4.54 -13.89
CA PRO A 18 -7.39 5.28 -12.78
C PRO A 18 -5.89 4.95 -12.69
N ALA A 19 -5.09 5.99 -12.45
CA ALA A 19 -3.65 6.07 -12.72
C ALA A 19 -2.75 5.16 -11.85
N TRP A 20 -3.31 4.19 -11.11
CA TRP A 20 -2.59 3.35 -10.16
C TRP A 20 -3.09 1.90 -10.20
N ARG A 21 -2.26 0.98 -10.70
CA ARG A 21 -2.47 -0.46 -10.57
C ARG A 21 -1.74 -0.95 -9.32
N LEU A 22 -2.47 -1.13 -8.22
CA LEU A 22 -1.92 -1.74 -7.02
C LEU A 22 -1.65 -3.22 -7.28
N ARG A 23 -0.49 -3.69 -6.81
CA ARG A 23 -0.12 -5.09 -6.81
C ARG A 23 0.45 -5.44 -5.46
N ILE A 24 0.11 -6.62 -4.99
CA ILE A 24 0.60 -7.13 -3.73
C ILE A 24 1.29 -8.47 -3.95
N PHE A 25 2.48 -8.59 -3.36
CA PHE A 25 3.30 -9.78 -3.46
C PHE A 25 3.64 -10.26 -2.06
N ARG A 26 3.35 -11.51 -1.78
CA ARG A 26 3.69 -12.17 -0.52
C ARG A 26 4.94 -13.02 -0.72
N ASN A 27 5.93 -12.83 0.15
CA ASN A 27 7.05 -13.76 0.29
C ASN A 27 7.01 -14.30 1.71
N GLN A 28 6.75 -15.60 1.84
CA GLN A 28 6.62 -16.24 3.13
C GLN A 28 7.82 -17.15 3.39
N LEU A 29 8.61 -16.75 4.37
CA LEU A 29 9.74 -17.52 4.85
C LEU A 29 9.34 -18.35 6.09
N PRO A 30 9.83 -19.60 6.21
CA PRO A 30 9.68 -20.34 7.46
C PRO A 30 10.38 -19.60 8.60
N ARG A 31 9.88 -19.78 9.83
CA ARG A 31 10.44 -19.14 11.04
C ARG A 31 11.96 -19.35 11.14
N ARG A 32 12.41 -20.56 10.86
CA ARG A 32 13.83 -20.86 10.67
C ARG A 32 14.17 -20.75 9.19
N ASN A 33 14.98 -19.77 8.83
CA ASN A 33 15.46 -19.54 7.47
C ASN A 33 16.91 -19.00 7.50
N ASP A 34 17.53 -18.90 6.33
CA ASP A 34 18.94 -18.50 6.20
C ASP A 34 19.17 -16.98 6.21
N PHE A 35 18.09 -16.19 6.21
CA PHE A 35 18.14 -14.73 6.07
C PHE A 35 17.98 -13.99 7.40
N TYR A 36 17.16 -14.52 8.31
CA TYR A 36 16.81 -13.89 9.58
C TYR A 36 17.13 -14.82 10.76
N ALA A 37 17.51 -14.21 11.89
CA ALA A 37 17.70 -14.94 13.13
C ALA A 37 16.40 -15.62 13.58
N TYR A 38 16.53 -16.77 14.24
CA TYR A 38 15.38 -17.49 14.77
C TYR A 38 14.70 -16.73 15.91
N GLU A 39 15.45 -15.99 16.73
CA GLU A 39 14.90 -15.10 17.75
C GLU A 39 14.85 -13.66 17.22
N PRO A 40 13.82 -12.86 17.57
CA PRO A 40 13.77 -11.47 17.15
C PRO A 40 14.94 -10.68 17.77
N PRO A 41 15.44 -9.63 17.09
CA PRO A 41 16.39 -8.72 17.69
C PRO A 41 15.78 -7.99 18.89
N CYS A 42 16.63 -7.45 19.78
CA CYS A 42 16.14 -6.60 20.86
C CYS A 42 15.51 -5.32 20.29
N GLU A 43 14.44 -4.84 20.89
CA GLU A 43 13.80 -3.55 20.53
C GLU A 43 14.61 -2.35 21.04
N ASP A 44 15.56 -2.58 21.95
CA ASP A 44 16.48 -1.52 22.37
C ASP A 44 17.33 -1.07 21.18
N PRO A 45 17.46 0.26 20.95
CA PRO A 45 18.26 0.76 19.86
C PRO A 45 19.69 0.24 20.00
N PRO A 46 20.28 -0.34 18.93
CA PRO A 46 21.67 -0.72 18.99
C PRO A 46 22.49 0.53 19.37
N PRO A 47 23.56 0.38 20.18
CA PRO A 47 24.45 1.51 20.43
C PRO A 47 24.86 2.10 19.09
N GLU A 48 24.91 3.43 18.97
CA GLU A 48 25.37 4.16 17.79
C GLU A 48 26.81 3.75 17.47
N THR A 49 26.94 2.59 16.85
CA THR A 49 28.11 2.16 16.15
C THR A 49 28.02 2.96 14.87
N GLY A 50 28.99 3.85 14.63
CA GLY A 50 29.08 4.64 13.40
C GLY A 50 29.35 3.77 12.16
N GLU A 51 28.73 2.59 12.09
CA GLU A 51 28.75 1.68 10.97
C GLU A 51 28.14 2.40 9.78
N SER A 52 29.01 2.68 8.84
CA SER A 52 28.65 3.35 7.61
C SER A 52 27.80 2.42 6.74
N VAL A 53 26.81 2.98 6.03
CA VAL A 53 25.97 2.21 5.11
C VAL A 53 26.84 1.60 4.02
N CYS A 54 27.00 0.28 4.02
CA CYS A 54 27.75 -0.40 2.96
C CYS A 54 26.85 -0.58 1.73
N LEU A 55 27.20 0.08 0.61
CA LEU A 55 26.45 -0.06 -0.66
C LEU A 55 26.91 -1.27 -1.47
N GLN A 56 27.53 -2.25 -0.81
CA GLN A 56 27.89 -3.54 -1.39
C GLN A 56 27.34 -4.66 -0.52
N LEU A 57 26.57 -5.56 -1.13
CA LEU A 57 26.08 -6.75 -0.47
C LEU A 57 27.23 -7.74 -0.22
N LYS A 58 27.05 -8.64 0.75
CA LYS A 58 27.99 -9.75 1.02
C LYS A 58 28.26 -10.65 -0.20
N SER A 59 27.34 -10.67 -1.16
CA SER A 59 27.49 -11.37 -2.45
C SER A 59 28.44 -10.67 -3.44
N GLY A 60 28.91 -9.46 -3.12
CA GLY A 60 29.70 -8.60 -3.99
C GLY A 60 28.87 -7.70 -4.91
N ALA A 61 27.54 -7.87 -4.93
CA ALA A 61 26.66 -7.02 -5.72
C ALA A 61 26.59 -5.59 -5.16
N HIS A 62 26.78 -4.60 -6.04
CA HIS A 62 26.72 -3.20 -5.65
C HIS A 62 25.30 -2.65 -5.74
N LEU A 63 24.98 -1.75 -4.82
CA LEU A 63 23.71 -1.06 -4.72
C LEU A 63 23.81 0.33 -5.35
N CYS A 64 22.67 0.80 -5.83
CA CYS A 64 22.52 2.12 -6.39
C CYS A 64 22.63 3.15 -5.26
N ARG A 65 23.58 4.07 -5.38
CA ARG A 65 23.81 5.19 -4.44
C ARG A 65 22.60 6.12 -4.27
N VAL A 66 21.57 5.96 -5.10
CA VAL A 66 20.41 6.84 -5.16
C VAL A 66 19.16 6.24 -4.55
N CYS A 67 18.95 4.93 -4.74
CA CYS A 67 17.72 4.27 -4.32
C CYS A 67 17.94 2.93 -3.59
N GLY A 68 19.19 2.51 -3.38
CA GLY A 68 19.51 1.24 -2.72
C GLY A 68 19.22 -0.02 -3.54
N CYS A 69 18.56 0.06 -4.70
CA CYS A 69 18.33 -1.10 -5.58
C CYS A 69 19.64 -1.59 -6.23
N LEU A 70 19.63 -2.75 -6.91
CA LEU A 70 20.80 -3.26 -7.62
C LEU A 70 21.40 -2.22 -8.60
N GLY A 71 22.71 -1.97 -8.48
CA GLY A 71 23.45 -0.96 -9.23
C GLY A 71 24.47 -1.57 -10.22
N PRO A 72 24.03 -2.16 -11.35
CA PRO A 72 24.95 -2.80 -12.29
C PRO A 72 25.80 -1.80 -13.08
N LYS A 73 25.42 -0.52 -13.12
CA LYS A 73 26.17 0.51 -13.86
C LYS A 73 27.12 1.23 -12.94
N THR A 74 28.36 1.40 -13.35
CA THR A 74 29.37 2.11 -12.57
C THR A 74 29.70 3.46 -13.21
N CYS A 75 30.00 4.46 -12.39
CA CYS A 75 30.52 5.74 -12.87
C CYS A 75 31.83 5.51 -13.64
N SER A 76 31.88 5.91 -14.91
CA SER A 76 33.04 5.72 -15.78
C SER A 76 34.26 6.57 -15.40
N ARG A 77 34.12 7.50 -14.45
CA ARG A 77 35.20 8.38 -14.01
C ARG A 77 35.89 7.88 -12.74
N CYS A 78 35.13 7.52 -11.72
CA CYS A 78 35.69 7.05 -10.45
C CYS A 78 35.66 5.53 -10.28
N HIS A 79 34.84 4.82 -11.05
CA HIS A 79 34.59 3.38 -10.92
C HIS A 79 34.16 2.90 -9.53
N ARG A 80 33.71 3.82 -8.66
CA ARG A 80 33.29 3.55 -7.26
C ARG A 80 31.80 3.74 -7.02
N ALA A 81 31.16 4.66 -7.74
CA ALA A 81 29.72 4.90 -7.58
C ALA A 81 28.92 4.02 -8.53
N HIS A 82 27.89 3.36 -7.99
CA HIS A 82 27.04 2.42 -8.70
C HIS A 82 25.60 2.92 -8.81
N TYR A 83 24.94 2.59 -9.92
CA TYR A 83 23.61 3.08 -10.28
C TYR A 83 22.77 2.01 -10.95
N CYS A 84 21.47 2.00 -10.67
CA CYS A 84 20.51 1.15 -11.38
C CYS A 84 20.27 1.63 -12.81
N SER A 85 20.38 2.95 -13.05
CA SER A 85 20.00 3.60 -14.30
C SER A 85 20.86 4.84 -14.60
N LYS A 86 20.78 5.33 -15.84
CA LYS A 86 21.48 6.58 -16.25
C LYS A 86 20.81 7.80 -15.62
N GLU A 87 19.51 7.72 -15.40
CA GLU A 87 18.68 8.73 -14.77
C GLU A 87 19.17 8.99 -13.34
N HIS A 88 19.36 7.92 -12.55
CA HIS A 88 19.88 8.03 -11.18
C HIS A 88 21.33 8.55 -11.16
N GLN A 89 22.19 8.11 -12.09
CA GLN A 89 23.52 8.68 -12.23
C GLN A 89 23.49 10.20 -12.50
N THR A 90 22.61 10.65 -13.39
CA THR A 90 22.48 12.07 -13.76
C THR A 90 21.92 12.92 -12.62
N LEU A 91 21.04 12.34 -11.82
CA LEU A 91 20.49 12.98 -10.64
C LEU A 91 21.56 13.16 -9.55
N ASP A 92 22.24 12.08 -9.15
CA ASP A 92 23.32 12.12 -8.17
C ASP A 92 24.47 13.05 -8.60
N TRP A 93 24.79 13.05 -9.89
CA TRP A 93 25.78 13.96 -10.46
C TRP A 93 25.45 15.44 -10.23
N ARG A 94 24.17 15.82 -10.36
CA ARG A 94 23.71 17.20 -10.13
C ARG A 94 23.69 17.58 -8.65
N VAL A 95 23.35 16.63 -7.78
CA VAL A 95 23.15 16.88 -6.35
C VAL A 95 24.48 16.93 -5.58
N GLY A 96 25.48 16.13 -5.95
CA GLY A 96 26.76 16.17 -5.24
C GLY A 96 27.88 15.32 -5.83
N HIS A 97 27.57 14.24 -6.54
CA HIS A 97 28.61 13.32 -7.01
C HIS A 97 29.62 13.99 -7.94
N LYS A 98 29.26 15.01 -8.71
CA LYS A 98 30.21 15.76 -9.55
C LYS A 98 31.43 16.29 -8.76
N GLN A 99 31.21 16.71 -7.51
CA GLN A 99 32.24 17.30 -6.65
C GLN A 99 33.00 16.22 -5.87
N ALA A 100 32.31 15.15 -5.47
CA ALA A 100 32.88 14.05 -4.70
C ALA A 100 33.60 13.00 -5.57
N CYS A 101 33.27 12.91 -6.88
CA CYS A 101 33.80 11.89 -7.80
C CYS A 101 35.34 11.87 -7.89
N THR A 102 35.99 13.01 -7.68
CA THR A 102 37.46 13.14 -7.69
C THR A 102 38.10 13.03 -6.31
N GLN A 103 37.32 12.99 -5.24
CA GLN A 103 37.83 12.93 -3.88
C GLN A 103 38.16 11.47 -3.52
N ALA A 104 39.34 11.26 -2.95
CA ALA A 104 39.77 9.94 -2.45
C ALA A 104 39.01 9.50 -1.18
N GLY A 105 38.10 10.33 -0.68
CA GLY A 105 37.26 10.03 0.48
C GLY A 105 36.30 8.88 0.23
N ASP A 106 35.74 8.33 1.31
CA ASP A 106 34.87 7.17 1.28
C ASP A 106 33.49 7.52 0.69
N LEU A 107 33.38 7.43 -0.64
CA LEU A 107 32.14 7.63 -1.40
C LEU A 107 31.05 6.61 -1.04
N ASP A 108 31.35 5.60 -0.22
CA ASP A 108 30.38 4.59 0.20
C ASP A 108 29.52 5.08 1.38
N SER A 109 29.99 6.11 2.11
CA SER A 109 29.54 6.36 3.47
C SER A 109 28.26 7.17 3.66
N THR A 110 27.84 7.93 2.64
CA THR A 110 26.70 8.84 2.74
C THR A 110 25.84 8.76 1.49
N VAL A 111 24.69 8.10 1.60
CA VAL A 111 23.62 8.21 0.59
C VAL A 111 23.09 9.65 0.67
N PRO A 112 23.18 10.45 -0.41
CA PRO A 112 22.61 11.79 -0.39
C PRO A 112 21.10 11.68 -0.14
N ASP A 113 20.52 12.62 0.62
CA ASP A 113 19.07 12.76 0.67
C ASP A 113 18.59 13.23 -0.70
N HIS A 114 18.08 12.28 -1.47
CA HIS A 114 17.44 12.58 -2.73
C HIS A 114 15.97 12.79 -2.43
N SER A 115 15.54 14.05 -2.41
CA SER A 115 14.21 14.56 -2.04
C SER A 115 12.97 13.90 -2.68
N PHE A 116 13.15 12.90 -3.53
CA PHE A 116 12.11 12.05 -4.12
C PHE A 116 11.87 10.74 -3.34
N LEU A 117 12.74 10.37 -2.39
CA LEU A 117 12.50 9.23 -1.51
C LEU A 117 11.41 9.58 -0.50
N PHE A 118 10.61 8.58 -0.13
CA PHE A 118 9.65 8.73 0.95
C PHE A 118 10.38 8.87 2.29
N PRO A 119 9.85 9.64 3.24
CA PRO A 119 10.40 9.65 4.59
C PRO A 119 10.28 8.25 5.21
N GLU A 120 11.29 7.86 5.97
CA GLU A 120 11.31 6.58 6.67
C GLU A 120 10.68 6.75 8.06
N PHE A 121 9.85 5.79 8.45
CA PHE A 121 9.18 5.73 9.74
C PHE A 121 9.26 4.31 10.29
N GLU A 122 9.32 4.20 11.61
CA GLU A 122 9.14 2.94 12.33
C GLU A 122 7.64 2.69 12.55
N ILE A 123 7.21 1.44 12.37
CA ILE A 123 5.83 1.03 12.68
C ILE A 123 5.82 0.50 14.11
N VAL A 124 5.14 1.21 15.01
CA VAL A 124 4.86 0.75 16.36
C VAL A 124 3.68 -0.23 16.29
N ILE A 125 3.85 -1.42 16.88
CA ILE A 125 2.83 -2.48 16.88
C ILE A 125 2.13 -2.47 18.23
N GLU A 126 0.82 -2.23 18.21
CA GLU A 126 -0.02 -2.27 19.39
C GLU A 126 -1.17 -3.25 19.19
N THR A 127 -1.57 -3.94 20.27
CA THR A 127 -2.71 -4.84 20.24
C THR A 127 -4.00 -4.04 20.32
N GLU A 128 -4.94 -4.35 19.44
CA GLU A 128 -6.29 -3.78 19.53
C GLU A 128 -7.00 -4.41 20.74
N ASP A 129 -7.32 -3.59 21.74
CA ASP A 129 -8.12 -4.03 22.88
C ASP A 129 -9.50 -4.50 22.39
N GLU A 130 -9.89 -5.71 22.79
CA GLU A 130 -11.25 -6.20 22.54
C GLU A 130 -12.22 -5.33 23.33
N ILE A 131 -12.91 -4.43 22.63
CA ILE A 131 -14.10 -3.78 23.16
C ILE A 131 -15.09 -4.92 23.47
N MET A 132 -15.22 -5.30 24.74
CA MET A 132 -16.45 -5.93 25.19
C MET A 132 -17.56 -4.97 24.78
N PRO A 133 -18.52 -5.38 23.92
CA PRO A 133 -19.62 -4.49 23.60
C PRO A 133 -20.33 -4.20 24.92
N GLU A 134 -20.10 -3.01 25.49
CA GLU A 134 -21.10 -2.40 26.34
C GLU A 134 -22.38 -2.47 25.52
N VAL A 135 -23.36 -3.13 26.12
CA VAL A 135 -24.68 -3.42 25.58
C VAL A 135 -25.15 -2.12 24.93
N VAL A 136 -25.07 -2.02 23.61
CA VAL A 136 -25.75 -0.96 22.89
C VAL A 136 -27.20 -1.32 23.11
N GLU A 137 -27.82 -0.65 24.06
CA GLU A 137 -29.25 -0.79 24.31
C GLU A 137 -29.93 -0.67 22.96
N LYS A 138 -30.78 -1.66 22.68
CA LYS A 138 -31.72 -1.60 21.57
C LYS A 138 -32.69 -0.48 21.92
N ASP A 139 -32.32 0.76 21.63
CA ASP A 139 -33.25 1.87 21.76
C ASP A 139 -34.22 1.85 20.58
N ASP A 140 -35.44 1.45 20.98
CA ASP A 140 -36.74 1.46 20.34
C ASP A 140 -36.90 2.20 19.00
N GLU A 141 -37.43 1.45 18.04
CA GLU A 141 -38.28 1.98 16.98
C GLU A 141 -39.40 2.83 17.60
N SER A 142 -39.35 4.15 17.40
CA SER A 142 -40.54 4.99 17.54
C SER A 142 -40.96 5.46 16.16
N GLU A 143 -42.06 4.85 15.70
CA GLU A 143 -42.86 5.30 14.56
C GLU A 143 -43.16 6.80 14.68
N ILE A 144 -42.80 7.58 13.66
CA ILE A 144 -43.39 8.90 13.43
C ILE A 144 -44.07 8.85 12.07
N ILE A 145 -45.36 8.50 12.10
CA ILE A 145 -46.29 8.69 10.98
C ILE A 145 -46.51 10.20 10.83
N GLY A 146 -45.94 10.78 9.78
CA GLY A 146 -46.14 12.16 9.37
C GLY A 146 -46.50 12.23 7.88
N SER A 147 -47.80 12.31 7.60
CA SER A 147 -48.39 12.52 6.27
C SER A 147 -47.80 13.72 5.53
N MET A 148 -47.41 13.55 4.25
CA MET A 148 -47.74 14.43 3.11
C MET A 148 -46.99 14.05 1.82
N GLY A 149 -47.73 13.69 0.77
CA GLY A 149 -47.40 13.99 -0.63
C GLY A 149 -46.79 12.85 -1.48
N GLU A 150 -47.55 12.44 -2.51
CA GLU A 150 -47.22 11.41 -3.50
C GLU A 150 -45.89 11.68 -4.26
N ALA A 151 -44.87 10.92 -3.91
CA ALA A 151 -43.78 10.45 -4.77
C ALA A 151 -43.66 8.92 -4.53
N PRO A 152 -43.04 8.12 -5.41
CA PRO A 152 -43.06 6.66 -5.27
C PRO A 152 -42.49 6.23 -3.91
N GLU A 153 -43.35 5.78 -3.01
CA GLU A 153 -42.99 5.46 -1.61
C GLU A 153 -41.89 4.40 -1.54
N GLU A 154 -41.84 3.48 -2.52
CA GLU A 154 -40.80 2.47 -2.65
C GLU A 154 -39.42 3.07 -2.94
N GLU A 155 -39.35 4.16 -3.71
CA GLU A 155 -38.09 4.80 -4.07
C GLU A 155 -37.55 5.63 -2.89
N LEU A 156 -38.42 6.38 -2.21
CA LEU A 156 -38.07 7.17 -1.02
C LEU A 156 -37.69 6.31 0.20
N ASP A 157 -38.38 5.19 0.43
CA ASP A 157 -38.07 4.25 1.52
C ASP A 157 -36.77 3.49 1.23
N SER A 158 -36.50 3.17 -0.05
CA SER A 158 -35.21 2.58 -0.46
C SER A 158 -34.04 3.55 -0.26
N MET A 159 -34.24 4.85 -0.54
CA MET A 159 -33.25 5.91 -0.32
C MET A 159 -32.98 6.12 1.16
N ALA A 160 -34.02 6.24 2.00
CA ALA A 160 -33.88 6.43 3.44
C ALA A 160 -33.17 5.23 4.12
N LYS A 161 -33.47 4.00 3.67
CA LYS A 161 -32.78 2.79 4.15
C LYS A 161 -31.32 2.74 3.71
N HIS A 162 -31.00 3.22 2.51
CA HIS A 162 -29.63 3.28 2.01
C HIS A 162 -28.78 4.23 2.86
N GLU A 163 -29.24 5.46 3.07
CA GLU A 163 -28.59 6.46 3.91
C GLU A 163 -28.36 5.92 5.33
N SER A 164 -29.38 5.27 5.92
CA SER A 164 -29.25 4.67 7.25
C SER A 164 -28.19 3.56 7.34
N ARG A 165 -27.97 2.79 6.26
CA ARG A 165 -26.99 1.69 6.21
C ARG A 165 -25.59 2.24 6.05
N GLU A 166 -25.39 3.21 5.17
CA GLU A 166 -24.12 3.88 4.96
C GLU A 166 -23.66 4.61 6.21
N ASP A 167 -24.56 5.37 6.84
CA ASP A 167 -24.28 6.03 8.10
C ASP A 167 -23.87 5.03 9.19
N ARG A 168 -24.54 3.87 9.29
CA ARG A 168 -24.16 2.84 10.25
C ARG A 168 -22.76 2.26 9.98
N ILE A 169 -22.38 2.07 8.72
CA ILE A 169 -21.06 1.55 8.36
C ILE A 169 -19.99 2.59 8.66
N PHE A 170 -20.23 3.84 8.27
CA PHE A 170 -19.33 4.95 8.53
C PHE A 170 -19.16 5.23 10.04
N GLN A 171 -20.25 5.17 10.82
CA GLN A 171 -20.17 5.30 12.28
C GLN A 171 -19.36 4.15 12.91
N LYS A 172 -19.55 2.90 12.47
CA LYS A 172 -18.72 1.78 12.94
C LYS A 172 -17.24 1.98 12.64
N PHE A 173 -16.92 2.43 11.43
CA PHE A 173 -15.56 2.80 11.04
C PHE A 173 -15.00 3.90 11.95
N LYS A 174 -15.77 4.98 12.14
CA LYS A 174 -15.38 6.12 12.96
C LYS A 174 -15.17 5.73 14.42
N THR A 175 -16.09 5.00 15.04
CA THR A 175 -15.98 4.53 16.42
C THR A 175 -14.72 3.69 16.60
N LYS A 176 -14.42 2.79 15.65
CA LYS A 176 -13.23 1.95 15.74
C LYS A 176 -11.93 2.75 15.62
N ILE A 177 -11.86 3.66 14.65
CA ILE A 177 -10.65 4.48 14.41
C ILE A 177 -10.47 5.57 15.45
N SER A 178 -11.54 6.00 16.12
CA SER A 178 -11.44 6.99 17.20
C SER A 178 -10.64 6.49 18.40
N LEU A 179 -10.46 5.17 18.55
CA LEU A 179 -9.57 4.59 19.54
C LEU A 179 -8.10 4.80 19.20
N GLU A 180 -7.75 4.66 17.92
CA GLU A 180 -6.39 4.86 17.45
C GLU A 180 -6.40 5.60 16.09
N PRO A 181 -6.50 6.94 16.10
CA PRO A 181 -6.64 7.74 14.88
C PRO A 181 -5.35 7.79 14.07
N GLU A 182 -4.19 7.47 14.66
CA GLU A 182 -2.91 7.44 13.94
C GLU A 182 -2.64 6.09 13.27
N GLN A 183 -3.58 5.14 13.37
CA GLN A 183 -3.46 3.83 12.75
C GLN A 183 -3.29 3.91 11.22
N ILE A 184 -2.16 3.38 10.73
CA ILE A 184 -1.87 3.26 9.30
C ILE A 184 -2.14 1.86 8.74
N LEU A 185 -2.15 0.84 9.60
CA LEU A 185 -2.33 -0.56 9.24
C LEU A 185 -3.12 -1.28 10.33
N ARG A 186 -4.08 -2.11 9.93
CA ARG A 186 -4.82 -2.99 10.82
C ARG A 186 -4.63 -4.43 10.37
N TYR A 187 -3.89 -5.20 11.17
CA TYR A 187 -3.61 -6.60 10.90
C TYR A 187 -4.63 -7.50 11.60
N GLY A 188 -5.12 -8.51 10.89
CA GLY A 188 -6.03 -9.49 11.44
C GLY A 188 -6.35 -10.57 10.43
N ARG A 189 -5.65 -11.70 10.53
CA ARG A 189 -5.86 -12.78 9.56
C ARG A 189 -7.19 -13.50 9.83
N GLY A 190 -8.07 -13.52 8.83
CA GLY A 190 -9.38 -14.17 8.89
C GLY A 190 -10.47 -13.35 9.58
N ILE A 191 -10.19 -12.11 10.01
CA ILE A 191 -11.23 -11.21 10.54
C ILE A 191 -11.93 -10.46 9.39
N ALA A 192 -13.07 -9.83 9.69
CA ALA A 192 -13.73 -8.97 8.73
C ALA A 192 -12.99 -7.62 8.59
N PRO A 193 -12.78 -7.13 7.35
CA PRO A 193 -12.30 -5.76 7.12
C PRO A 193 -13.32 -4.73 7.60
N ILE A 194 -12.84 -3.54 7.93
CA ILE A 194 -13.66 -2.38 8.27
C ILE A 194 -13.63 -1.41 7.09
N TRP A 195 -14.80 -1.06 6.59
CA TRP A 195 -15.01 -0.26 5.39
C TRP A 195 -15.50 1.14 5.73
N ILE A 196 -15.18 2.12 4.88
CA ILE A 196 -15.62 3.51 5.01
C ILE A 196 -17.06 3.66 4.51
N SER A 197 -17.38 3.01 3.39
CA SER A 197 -18.70 3.01 2.77
C SER A 197 -19.27 1.59 2.69
N GLY A 198 -20.59 1.48 2.62
CA GLY A 198 -21.29 0.24 2.25
C GLY A 198 -21.21 -0.08 0.77
N GLU A 199 -20.76 0.87 -0.03
CA GLU A 199 -20.52 0.72 -1.46
C GLU A 199 -19.10 0.22 -1.74
N ASN A 200 -18.93 -0.42 -2.90
CA ASN A 200 -17.63 -0.90 -3.37
C ASN A 200 -16.91 -1.83 -2.36
N ILE A 201 -17.69 -2.67 -1.68
CA ILE A 201 -17.21 -3.77 -0.83
C ILE A 201 -17.15 -5.03 -1.71
N PRO A 202 -16.01 -5.75 -1.74
CA PRO A 202 -15.87 -6.93 -2.57
C PRO A 202 -16.82 -8.03 -2.11
N GLN A 203 -17.57 -8.59 -3.04
CA GLN A 203 -18.25 -9.85 -2.83
C GLN A 203 -17.25 -11.01 -2.84
N GLU A 204 -17.57 -12.10 -2.15
CA GLU A 204 -16.70 -13.28 -2.08
C GLU A 204 -16.37 -13.87 -3.47
N LYS A 205 -17.25 -13.65 -4.46
CA LYS A 205 -17.06 -14.08 -5.85
C LYS A 205 -16.07 -13.21 -6.63
N GLU A 206 -15.86 -11.97 -6.21
CA GLU A 206 -14.93 -11.03 -6.84
C GLU A 206 -13.49 -11.23 -6.35
N ILE A 207 -13.32 -11.92 -5.22
CA ILE A 207 -12.03 -12.32 -4.70
C ILE A 207 -11.61 -13.61 -5.41
N PRO A 208 -10.57 -13.57 -6.29
CA PRO A 208 -10.15 -14.76 -7.01
C PRO A 208 -9.53 -15.79 -6.07
N ASP A 209 -9.67 -17.06 -6.44
CA ASP A 209 -9.00 -18.16 -5.78
C ASP A 209 -7.48 -18.09 -5.98
N CYS A 210 -6.75 -18.60 -5.00
CA CYS A 210 -5.31 -18.73 -5.09
C CYS A 210 -4.93 -19.72 -6.20
N PRO A 211 -3.80 -19.56 -6.92
CA PRO A 211 -3.35 -20.51 -7.93
C PRO A 211 -3.21 -21.97 -7.45
N CYS A 212 -3.10 -22.21 -6.15
CA CYS A 212 -3.09 -23.56 -5.57
C CYS A 212 -4.50 -24.20 -5.45
N GLY A 213 -5.58 -23.45 -5.71
CA GLY A 213 -6.98 -23.87 -5.58
C GLY A 213 -7.62 -23.50 -4.24
N ALA A 214 -6.88 -22.96 -3.27
CA ALA A 214 -7.44 -22.50 -2.01
C ALA A 214 -8.11 -21.12 -2.13
N LYS A 215 -9.08 -20.84 -1.26
CA LYS A 215 -9.69 -19.52 -1.11
C LYS A 215 -8.68 -18.52 -0.56
N ARG A 216 -8.84 -17.24 -0.92
CA ARG A 216 -8.14 -16.14 -0.25
C ARG A 216 -8.97 -15.60 0.90
N ILE A 217 -8.32 -15.33 2.02
CA ILE A 217 -8.93 -14.74 3.22
C ILE A 217 -8.29 -13.40 3.50
N PHE A 218 -9.01 -12.52 4.18
CA PHE A 218 -8.46 -11.25 4.63
C PHE A 218 -7.24 -11.47 5.53
N GLU A 219 -6.18 -10.67 5.34
CA GLU A 219 -4.97 -10.68 6.17
C GLU A 219 -4.77 -9.36 6.92
N PHE A 220 -4.84 -8.23 6.21
CA PHE A 220 -4.72 -6.91 6.81
C PHE A 220 -5.35 -5.84 5.90
N GLN A 221 -5.59 -4.65 6.48
CA GLN A 221 -5.98 -3.47 5.73
C GLN A 221 -5.01 -2.31 5.94
N VAL A 222 -4.80 -1.52 4.89
CA VAL A 222 -4.05 -0.26 4.94
C VAL A 222 -5.05 0.89 5.04
N MET A 223 -4.83 1.73 6.03
CA MET A 223 -5.70 2.85 6.37
C MET A 223 -5.37 4.09 5.52
N PRO A 224 -6.32 5.02 5.33
CA PRO A 224 -6.08 6.21 4.52
C PRO A 224 -5.09 7.16 5.21
N HIS A 225 -4.99 7.11 6.54
CA HIS A 225 -4.08 7.95 7.32
C HIS A 225 -2.60 7.80 6.92
N LEU A 226 -2.20 6.66 6.35
CA LEU A 226 -0.85 6.46 5.81
C LEU A 226 -0.47 7.52 4.76
N LEU A 227 -1.44 8.02 3.98
CA LEU A 227 -1.23 9.04 2.95
C LEU A 227 -0.61 10.33 3.51
N ASN A 228 -0.94 10.68 4.76
CA ASN A 228 -0.41 11.87 5.44
C ASN A 228 1.10 11.78 5.70
N TYR A 229 1.63 10.55 5.88
CA TYR A 229 3.05 10.32 6.15
C TYR A 229 3.88 10.16 4.88
N LEU A 230 3.29 9.65 3.80
CA LEU A 230 4.00 9.42 2.54
C LEU A 230 4.47 10.73 1.88
N LYS A 231 3.85 11.88 2.16
CA LYS A 231 4.20 13.18 1.53
C LYS A 231 4.28 13.07 0.00
N ALA A 232 3.36 12.30 -0.61
CA ALA A 232 3.37 11.95 -2.02
C ALA A 232 3.20 13.16 -2.96
N ASP A 233 2.72 14.31 -2.47
CA ASP A 233 2.64 15.57 -3.20
C ASP A 233 3.97 16.00 -3.82
N ARG A 234 5.10 15.60 -3.21
CA ARG A 234 6.46 15.85 -3.73
C ARG A 234 6.71 15.20 -5.10
N LEU A 235 5.97 14.16 -5.45
CA LEU A 235 6.11 13.41 -6.69
C LEU A 235 5.24 13.95 -7.83
N GLY A 236 4.44 15.00 -7.58
CA GLY A 236 3.56 15.61 -8.58
C GLY A 236 2.42 14.69 -9.04
N ARG A 237 2.12 13.64 -8.25
CA ARG A 237 1.02 12.70 -8.50
C ARG A 237 0.24 12.54 -7.20
N SER A 238 -1.08 12.66 -7.26
CA SER A 238 -1.95 12.32 -6.14
C SER A 238 -2.07 10.80 -6.03
N VAL A 239 -1.84 10.29 -4.83
CA VAL A 239 -2.19 8.93 -4.44
C VAL A 239 -3.33 9.06 -3.46
N ASP A 240 -4.43 8.38 -3.73
CA ASP A 240 -5.60 8.41 -2.86
C ASP A 240 -6.25 7.03 -2.82
N TRP A 241 -6.69 6.64 -1.63
CA TRP A 241 -7.47 5.45 -1.34
C TRP A 241 -8.20 5.64 -0.01
N GLY A 242 -9.36 5.03 0.10
CA GLY A 242 -10.09 4.91 1.36
C GLY A 242 -9.55 3.79 2.22
N VAL A 243 -9.71 2.55 1.76
CA VAL A 243 -9.15 1.36 2.44
C VAL A 243 -8.55 0.44 1.39
N LEU A 244 -7.35 -0.06 1.65
CA LEU A 244 -6.80 -1.18 0.88
C LEU A 244 -6.94 -2.45 1.70
N ALA A 245 -7.80 -3.37 1.29
CA ALA A 245 -7.97 -4.65 1.95
C ALA A 245 -7.15 -5.72 1.21
N VAL A 246 -6.30 -6.42 1.95
CA VAL A 246 -5.41 -7.44 1.41
C VAL A 246 -5.96 -8.83 1.72
N PHE A 247 -6.03 -9.65 0.69
CA PHE A 247 -6.49 -11.04 0.78
C PHE A 247 -5.39 -11.98 0.32
N THR A 248 -5.09 -12.99 1.13
CA THR A 248 -4.01 -13.94 0.89
C THR A 248 -4.48 -15.38 1.00
N CYS A 249 -3.68 -16.31 0.49
CA CYS A 249 -4.01 -17.73 0.53
C CYS A 249 -4.31 -18.23 1.97
N ALA A 250 -5.48 -18.86 2.16
CA ALA A 250 -5.87 -19.49 3.42
C ALA A 250 -4.86 -20.57 3.86
N GLU A 251 -4.36 -21.34 2.91
CA GLU A 251 -3.38 -22.42 3.14
C GLU A 251 -1.93 -21.93 3.16
N SER A 252 -1.68 -20.62 2.97
CA SER A 252 -0.32 -20.06 2.95
C SER A 252 0.60 -20.82 1.97
N CYS A 253 0.11 -21.12 0.77
CA CYS A 253 0.87 -21.86 -0.23
C CYS A 253 2.11 -21.08 -0.72
N GLY A 254 3.06 -21.77 -1.38
CA GLY A 254 4.24 -21.11 -1.96
C GLY A 254 5.34 -20.77 -0.95
N LEU A 255 5.36 -21.46 0.20
CA LEU A 255 6.40 -21.31 1.22
C LEU A 255 7.80 -21.50 0.60
N GLY A 256 8.65 -20.47 0.71
CA GLY A 256 10.04 -20.53 0.26
C GLY A 256 10.27 -20.54 -1.26
N THR A 257 9.23 -20.41 -2.10
CA THR A 257 9.37 -20.40 -3.57
C THR A 257 9.47 -18.99 -4.18
N GLY A 258 9.64 -17.96 -3.34
CA GLY A 258 9.76 -16.56 -3.77
C GLY A 258 8.47 -15.75 -3.55
N TYR A 259 8.26 -14.73 -4.39
CA TYR A 259 7.11 -13.84 -4.30
C TYR A 259 5.89 -14.45 -5.03
N THR A 260 4.76 -14.52 -4.33
CA THR A 260 3.46 -14.93 -4.86
C THR A 260 2.56 -13.71 -4.96
N GLU A 261 1.90 -13.51 -6.11
CA GLU A 261 0.93 -12.43 -6.29
C GLU A 261 -0.36 -12.75 -5.52
N GLU A 262 -0.72 -11.86 -4.60
CA GLU A 262 -1.93 -11.93 -3.80
C GLU A 262 -2.95 -10.89 -4.26
N PHE A 263 -4.10 -10.84 -3.60
CA PHE A 263 -5.19 -9.96 -4.02
C PHE A 263 -5.28 -8.73 -3.12
N VAL A 264 -5.48 -7.57 -3.73
CA VAL A 264 -5.74 -6.31 -3.04
C VAL A 264 -7.03 -5.71 -3.60
N TRP A 265 -7.93 -5.35 -2.69
CA TRP A 265 -9.12 -4.57 -2.99
C TRP A 265 -8.90 -3.13 -2.57
N LYS A 266 -9.28 -2.18 -3.42
CA LYS A 266 -9.23 -0.76 -3.14
C LYS A 266 -10.65 -0.22 -3.01
N GLN A 267 -11.00 0.30 -1.85
CA GLN A 267 -12.19 1.14 -1.67
C GLN A 267 -11.77 2.60 -1.81
N ASP A 268 -12.44 3.35 -2.69
CA ASP A 268 -12.24 4.79 -2.88
C ASP A 268 -13.11 5.62 -1.92
N ILE A 269 -12.69 6.85 -1.58
CA ILE A 269 -13.38 7.74 -0.61
C ILE A 269 -14.56 8.48 -1.26
N THR A 270 -14.57 8.60 -2.58
CA THR A 270 -15.64 9.20 -3.38
C THR A 270 -15.67 8.54 -4.75
N ASP A 271 -16.86 8.31 -5.31
CA ASP A 271 -17.00 8.10 -6.75
C ASP A 271 -16.36 9.29 -7.46
N ALA A 272 -15.25 9.02 -8.15
CA ALA A 272 -14.66 9.99 -9.06
C ALA A 272 -15.69 10.29 -10.15
N THR A 273 -16.47 11.35 -9.93
CA THR A 273 -17.36 11.97 -10.91
C THR A 273 -16.58 12.94 -11.78
#